data_AF-A0A9N7YUU2-F1
#
_entry.id   AF-A0A9N7YUU2-F1
#
_cell.length_a   1.000
_cell.length_b   1.000
_cell.length_c   1.000
_cell.angle_alpha   90.00
_cell.angle_beta   90.00
_cell.angle_gamma   90.00
#
_symmetry.space_group_name_H-M   'P 1'
#
loop_
_entity.id
_entity.type
_entity.pdbx_description
1 polymer ?
#
loop_
_entity_poly.entity_id
_entity_poly.type
_entity_poly.pdbx_seq_one_letter_code
_entity_poly.pdbx_strand_id
1 'polypeptide(L)'
;MVFFSHSCQPLDGLTLPSQPFLFGLLIQKLEVPWAKVFPLRLLLRLGAKYSVYPTTLTSVRFRESVYRETGHTIMNLLADLRNYQYSLSVVDGLRIHMEMGHSYINIPKCSFNEMQKVVNASNEHVISIGAGFSTEADSHLVCIQNEEGNYQTQANSMPGKTRTVTGASFVVFNGALKASSGFIAKSSIVEDGLMVQIPPETMESLRSALREQTDFQIPCGRNDGGEVRENVTVRWVDWSSPVNTGKTSGVDERPLGGVRSVRMQQDTEFESDGRTIRCTEVFYQLKTPDCSLSSVLSSCSVFQKEMALAACSALTPHLAVLTSSGINSISLRISTQADMVEYQAGSGGRLLPQRYMNELDSVLIPVIHGGSASVPQTAMDMEFIFYITHTI
;
A
#
# COMPACT_ATOMS: atom_id res chain seq x y z
N MET A 1 -3.71 -13.39 -13.50
CA MET A 1 -4.73 -12.42 -13.04
C MET A 1 -4.00 -11.21 -12.46
N VAL A 2 -4.65 -10.06 -12.40
CA VAL A 2 -4.21 -8.91 -11.59
C VAL A 2 -5.16 -8.76 -10.41
N PHE A 3 -4.63 -8.52 -9.21
CA PHE A 3 -5.43 -8.38 -7.99
C PHE A 3 -5.47 -6.93 -7.54
N PHE A 4 -6.61 -6.46 -7.07
CA PHE A 4 -6.78 -5.11 -6.57
C PHE A 4 -7.82 -5.05 -5.45
N SER A 5 -7.67 -4.08 -4.54
CA SER A 5 -8.64 -3.80 -3.48
C SER A 5 -9.84 -3.05 -4.03
N HIS A 6 -11.03 -3.33 -3.49
CA HIS A 6 -12.23 -2.54 -3.76
C HIS A 6 -12.01 -1.05 -3.41
N SER A 7 -12.66 -0.16 -4.14
CA SER A 7 -12.62 1.28 -3.88
C SER A 7 -14.01 1.90 -3.86
N CYS A 8 -14.60 2.14 -5.04
CA CYS A 8 -15.89 2.83 -5.19
C CYS A 8 -16.82 2.14 -6.20
N GLN A 9 -16.44 0.97 -6.72
CA GLN A 9 -17.32 0.19 -7.59
C GLN A 9 -18.59 -0.24 -6.85
N PRO A 10 -19.76 -0.30 -7.52
CA PRO A 10 -20.96 -0.83 -6.90
C PRO A 10 -20.78 -2.30 -6.51
N LEU A 11 -21.29 -2.67 -5.33
CA LEU A 11 -21.23 -4.02 -4.77
C LEU A 11 -22.63 -4.64 -4.59
N ASP A 12 -23.66 -3.98 -5.10
CA ASP A 12 -25.06 -4.38 -4.92
C ASP A 12 -25.31 -5.80 -5.46
N GLY A 13 -25.95 -6.62 -4.63
CA GLY A 13 -26.31 -8.00 -4.98
C GLY A 13 -25.16 -9.02 -4.91
N LEU A 14 -23.97 -8.64 -4.43
CA LEU A 14 -22.85 -9.57 -4.25
C LEU A 14 -22.77 -10.11 -2.82
N THR A 15 -22.62 -11.43 -2.68
CA THR A 15 -22.23 -12.08 -1.42
C THR A 15 -20.70 -12.06 -1.31
N LEU A 16 -20.18 -11.24 -0.41
CA LEU A 16 -18.73 -10.99 -0.29
C LEU A 16 -18.14 -11.66 0.95
N PRO A 17 -16.86 -12.10 0.90
CA PRO A 17 -16.13 -12.56 2.08
C PRO A 17 -15.94 -11.44 3.11
N SER A 18 -15.58 -11.81 4.34
CA SER A 18 -15.10 -10.85 5.34
C SER A 18 -13.83 -10.15 4.86
N GLN A 19 -13.71 -8.85 5.12
CA GLN A 19 -12.52 -8.07 4.80
C GLN A 19 -11.28 -8.56 5.60
N PRO A 20 -10.07 -8.47 5.03
CA PRO A 20 -9.74 -7.98 3.69
C PRO A 20 -9.95 -9.05 2.62
N PHE A 21 -10.53 -8.66 1.48
CA PHE A 21 -10.53 -9.48 0.26
C PHE A 21 -10.06 -8.66 -0.95
N LEU A 22 -9.67 -9.37 -2.02
CA LEU A 22 -9.22 -8.76 -3.27
C LEU A 22 -10.09 -9.25 -4.42
N PHE A 23 -10.30 -8.38 -5.41
CA PHE A 23 -10.84 -8.78 -6.70
C PHE A 23 -9.72 -9.25 -7.63
N GLY A 24 -9.90 -10.41 -8.26
CA GLY A 24 -8.98 -10.95 -9.26
C GLY A 24 -9.53 -10.75 -10.67
N LEU A 25 -8.81 -9.99 -11.51
CA LEU A 25 -9.17 -9.78 -12.92
C LEU A 25 -8.34 -10.65 -13.85
N LEU A 26 -9.03 -11.28 -14.80
CA LEU A 26 -8.41 -11.95 -15.92
C LEU A 26 -7.74 -10.92 -16.84
N ILE A 27 -6.44 -11.13 -17.06
CA ILE A 27 -5.61 -10.33 -17.96
C ILE A 27 -5.12 -11.19 -19.13
N GLN A 28 -4.90 -10.56 -20.27
CA GLN A 28 -4.35 -11.21 -21.46
C GLN A 28 -2.83 -11.29 -21.39
N LYS A 29 -2.24 -12.20 -22.19
CA LYS A 29 -0.79 -12.42 -22.21
C LYS A 29 0.00 -11.14 -22.50
N LEU A 30 -0.49 -10.30 -23.41
CA LEU A 30 0.15 -9.02 -23.79
C LEU A 30 0.02 -7.92 -22.71
N GLU A 31 -0.83 -8.12 -21.68
CA GLU A 31 -0.99 -7.18 -20.57
C GLU A 31 -0.08 -7.50 -19.38
N VAL A 32 0.57 -8.67 -19.39
CA VAL A 32 1.44 -9.14 -18.30
C VAL A 32 2.58 -8.15 -17.97
N PRO A 33 3.28 -7.52 -18.95
CA PRO A 33 4.30 -6.53 -18.63
C PRO A 33 3.75 -5.36 -17.81
N TRP A 34 2.57 -4.87 -18.17
CA TRP A 34 1.90 -3.78 -17.46
C TRP A 34 1.43 -4.20 -16.07
N ALA A 35 0.90 -5.42 -15.92
CA ALA A 35 0.53 -5.94 -14.61
C ALA A 35 1.73 -6.07 -13.65
N LYS A 36 2.92 -6.37 -14.19
CA LYS A 36 4.15 -6.55 -13.39
C LYS A 36 4.84 -5.24 -13.07
N VAL A 37 4.89 -4.30 -14.01
CA VAL A 37 5.67 -3.06 -13.89
C VAL A 37 4.82 -1.88 -13.42
N PHE A 38 3.59 -1.75 -13.94
CA PHE A 38 2.76 -0.58 -13.67
C PHE A 38 1.26 -0.93 -13.63
N PRO A 39 0.83 -1.69 -12.60
CA PRO A 39 -0.51 -2.29 -12.56
C PRO A 39 -1.64 -1.26 -12.51
N LEU A 40 -1.42 -0.09 -11.90
CA LEU A 40 -2.44 0.97 -11.84
C LEU A 40 -2.90 1.39 -13.25
N ARG A 41 -1.96 1.59 -14.18
CA ARG A 41 -2.24 1.91 -15.58
C ARG A 41 -3.13 0.84 -16.23
N LEU A 42 -2.83 -0.44 -16.02
CA LEU A 42 -3.64 -1.54 -16.56
C LEU A 42 -5.06 -1.54 -15.97
N LEU A 43 -5.19 -1.35 -14.65
CA LEU A 43 -6.49 -1.30 -13.99
C LEU A 43 -7.34 -0.13 -14.52
N LEU A 44 -6.78 1.08 -14.60
CA LEU A 44 -7.47 2.26 -15.13
C LEU A 44 -7.84 2.08 -16.60
N ARG A 45 -6.97 1.47 -17.40
CA ARG A 45 -7.23 1.16 -18.81
C ARG A 45 -8.37 0.17 -18.99
N LEU A 46 -8.46 -0.85 -18.13
CA LEU A 46 -9.57 -1.80 -18.11
C LEU A 46 -10.88 -1.11 -17.68
N GLY A 47 -10.82 -0.19 -16.73
CA GLY A 47 -11.97 0.64 -16.36
C GLY A 47 -12.51 1.44 -17.54
N ALA A 48 -11.62 2.14 -18.26
CA ALA A 48 -11.99 2.87 -19.47
C ALA A 48 -12.56 1.96 -20.58
N LYS A 49 -12.02 0.74 -20.76
CA LYS A 49 -12.53 -0.21 -21.76
C LYS A 49 -13.98 -0.64 -21.50
N TYR A 50 -14.36 -0.76 -20.24
CA TYR A 50 -15.67 -1.27 -19.82
C TYR A 50 -16.60 -0.18 -19.26
N SER A 51 -16.20 1.09 -19.36
CA SER A 51 -16.97 2.22 -18.81
C SER A 51 -17.28 2.06 -17.31
N VAL A 52 -16.33 1.54 -16.54
CA VAL A 52 -16.41 1.39 -15.07
C VAL A 52 -15.27 2.15 -14.41
N TYR A 53 -15.56 2.90 -13.35
CA TYR A 53 -14.57 3.64 -12.59
C TYR A 53 -14.28 2.97 -11.22
N PRO A 54 -13.01 2.90 -10.78
CA PRO A 54 -11.79 3.13 -11.58
C PRO A 54 -11.47 1.94 -12.49
N THR A 55 -11.97 0.74 -12.17
CA THR A 55 -11.81 -0.48 -12.95
C THR A 55 -12.99 -1.43 -12.77
N THR A 56 -13.18 -2.37 -13.70
CA THR A 56 -14.25 -3.38 -13.63
C THR A 56 -14.02 -4.41 -12.52
N LEU A 57 -15.09 -4.92 -11.92
CA LEU A 57 -15.03 -6.05 -10.98
C LEU A 57 -15.13 -7.42 -11.66
N THR A 58 -15.54 -7.45 -12.94
CA THR A 58 -15.88 -8.69 -13.65
C THR A 58 -14.80 -9.08 -14.65
N SER A 59 -14.45 -10.37 -14.66
CA SER A 59 -13.55 -10.94 -15.66
C SER A 59 -14.31 -11.32 -16.93
N VAL A 60 -13.84 -10.85 -18.09
CA VAL A 60 -14.38 -11.20 -19.41
C VAL A 60 -13.39 -12.11 -20.14
N ARG A 61 -13.82 -13.34 -20.46
CA ARG A 61 -13.02 -14.30 -21.24
C ARG A 61 -13.00 -13.93 -22.72
N PHE A 62 -11.96 -14.35 -23.43
CA PHE A 62 -11.80 -14.20 -24.89
C PHE A 62 -11.89 -12.76 -25.44
N ARG A 63 -11.72 -11.74 -24.58
CA ARG A 63 -11.61 -10.35 -24.99
C ARG A 63 -10.28 -10.08 -25.69
N GLU A 64 -10.25 -9.05 -26.52
CA GLU A 64 -8.99 -8.50 -27.00
C GLU A 64 -8.17 -7.87 -25.86
N SER A 65 -6.86 -7.81 -26.07
CA SER A 65 -5.92 -7.19 -25.15
C SER A 65 -6.03 -5.67 -25.22
N VAL A 66 -6.00 -4.98 -24.07
CA VAL A 66 -6.05 -3.51 -24.01
C VAL A 66 -4.70 -2.85 -24.28
N TYR A 67 -3.63 -3.65 -24.22
CA TYR A 67 -2.28 -3.30 -24.66
C TYR A 67 -1.73 -4.39 -25.57
N ARG A 68 -0.89 -3.99 -26.52
CA ARG A 68 -0.21 -4.85 -27.50
C ARG A 68 1.29 -4.84 -27.21
N GLU A 69 2.11 -5.06 -28.23
CA GLU A 69 3.56 -4.88 -28.12
C GLU A 69 3.88 -3.44 -27.66
N THR A 70 4.86 -3.32 -26.78
CA THR A 70 5.27 -2.03 -26.22
C THR A 70 5.86 -1.16 -27.34
N GLY A 71 5.16 -0.08 -27.68
CA GLY A 71 5.63 0.92 -28.65
C GLY A 71 6.53 1.97 -27.99
N HIS A 72 6.49 3.19 -28.50
CA HIS A 72 7.20 4.34 -27.94
C HIS A 72 6.43 4.95 -26.76
N THR A 73 6.51 4.30 -25.59
CA THR A 73 5.97 4.83 -24.34
C THR A 73 7.05 5.53 -23.51
N ILE A 74 6.67 6.56 -22.76
CA ILE A 74 7.53 7.18 -21.72
C ILE A 74 8.03 6.15 -20.71
N MET A 75 7.26 5.09 -20.48
CA MET A 75 7.63 4.02 -19.55
C MET A 75 8.88 3.27 -19.96
N ASN A 76 9.30 3.31 -21.23
CA ASN A 76 10.59 2.75 -21.65
C ASN A 76 11.80 3.48 -21.03
N LEU A 77 11.61 4.73 -20.56
CA LEU A 77 12.64 5.48 -19.83
C LEU A 77 12.56 5.25 -18.32
N LEU A 78 11.40 4.80 -17.83
CA LEU A 78 11.10 4.72 -16.40
C LEU A 78 11.14 3.28 -15.87
N ALA A 79 11.07 2.29 -16.76
CA ALA A 79 11.06 0.87 -16.39
C ALA A 79 11.54 -0.04 -17.54
N ASP A 80 12.09 -1.20 -17.16
CA ASP A 80 12.41 -2.27 -18.10
C ASP A 80 11.21 -3.21 -18.27
N LEU A 81 10.42 -2.98 -19.33
CA LEU A 81 9.24 -3.78 -19.66
C LEU A 81 9.59 -5.17 -20.26
N ARG A 82 10.87 -5.44 -20.58
CA ARG A 82 11.30 -6.68 -21.24
C ARG A 82 11.89 -7.67 -20.25
N ASN A 83 12.92 -7.28 -19.52
CA ASN A 83 13.63 -8.16 -18.58
C ASN A 83 13.29 -7.87 -17.11
N TYR A 84 12.52 -6.80 -16.83
CA TYR A 84 12.11 -6.42 -15.48
C TYR A 84 13.28 -6.13 -14.54
N GLN A 85 14.40 -5.64 -15.06
CA GLN A 85 15.59 -5.34 -14.26
C GLN A 85 15.41 -4.15 -13.33
N TYR A 86 14.63 -3.16 -13.76
CA TYR A 86 14.28 -1.99 -12.96
C TYR A 86 12.85 -1.54 -13.28
N SER A 87 12.26 -0.82 -12.34
CA SER A 87 10.91 -0.26 -12.43
C SER A 87 10.88 1.11 -11.76
N LEU A 88 9.89 1.92 -12.13
CA LEU A 88 9.59 3.18 -11.48
C LEU A 88 9.36 2.96 -9.99
N SER A 89 10.07 3.71 -9.15
CA SER A 89 9.88 3.68 -7.70
C SER A 89 8.50 4.20 -7.33
N VAL A 90 7.70 3.38 -6.64
CA VAL A 90 6.39 3.76 -6.12
C VAL A 90 6.53 4.03 -4.63
N VAL A 91 6.02 5.17 -4.17
CA VAL A 91 5.98 5.53 -2.74
C VAL A 91 4.58 5.26 -2.22
N ASP A 92 4.45 4.48 -1.15
CA ASP A 92 3.13 4.11 -0.62
C ASP A 92 2.35 5.34 -0.16
N GLY A 93 1.06 5.39 -0.51
CA GLY A 93 0.14 6.50 -0.23
C GLY A 93 0.39 7.81 -0.99
N LEU A 94 1.46 7.91 -1.80
CA LEU A 94 1.69 9.09 -2.64
C LEU A 94 0.59 9.23 -3.68
N ARG A 95 -0.01 10.42 -3.76
CA ARG A 95 -1.12 10.71 -4.67
C ARG A 95 -0.86 12.01 -5.42
N ILE A 96 -1.19 12.02 -6.71
CA ILE A 96 -1.09 13.21 -7.55
C ILE A 96 -2.50 13.68 -7.86
N HIS A 97 -2.81 14.93 -7.54
CA HIS A 97 -4.10 15.58 -7.81
C HIS A 97 -3.90 16.74 -8.76
N MET A 98 -4.64 16.75 -9.87
CA MET A 98 -4.64 17.83 -10.84
C MET A 98 -5.98 18.55 -10.78
N GLU A 99 -5.92 19.84 -10.49
CA GLU A 99 -7.04 20.76 -10.38
C GLU A 99 -6.87 21.92 -11.37
N MET A 100 -7.89 22.76 -11.52
CA MET A 100 -7.81 23.92 -12.41
C MET A 100 -6.72 24.90 -11.94
N GLY A 101 -5.63 25.00 -12.70
CA GLY A 101 -4.51 25.88 -12.41
C GLY A 101 -3.56 25.41 -11.30
N HIS A 102 -3.76 24.22 -10.72
CA HIS A 102 -2.91 23.70 -9.65
C HIS A 102 -2.76 22.19 -9.72
N SER A 103 -1.54 21.68 -9.53
CA SER A 103 -1.27 20.25 -9.33
C SER A 103 -0.60 20.01 -7.98
N TYR A 104 -1.11 19.05 -7.20
CA TYR A 104 -0.58 18.67 -5.90
C TYR A 104 0.06 17.28 -5.96
N ILE A 105 1.31 17.18 -5.52
CA ILE A 105 1.98 15.92 -5.24
C ILE A 105 1.91 15.73 -3.72
N ASN A 106 0.96 14.90 -3.27
CA ASN A 106 0.70 14.62 -1.87
C ASN A 106 1.57 13.44 -1.42
N ILE A 107 2.57 13.71 -0.58
CA ILE A 107 3.48 12.69 -0.03
C ILE A 107 3.09 12.42 1.43
N PRO A 108 2.75 11.19 1.83
CA PRO A 108 2.50 10.89 3.23
C PRO A 108 3.75 11.14 4.09
N LYS A 109 3.60 11.82 5.23
CA LYS A 109 4.71 12.05 6.18
C LYS A 109 5.37 10.74 6.63
N CYS A 110 4.59 9.67 6.81
CA CYS A 110 5.08 8.34 7.18
C CYS A 110 5.99 7.69 6.12
N SER A 111 5.93 8.16 4.86
CA SER A 111 6.70 7.60 3.74
C SER A 111 8.03 8.36 3.51
N PHE A 112 8.46 9.21 4.46
CA PHE A 112 9.70 10.00 4.37
C PHE A 112 10.93 9.16 4.06
N ASN A 113 11.12 8.03 4.75
CA ASN A 113 12.27 7.15 4.52
C ASN A 113 12.24 6.50 3.13
N GLU A 114 11.07 6.17 2.61
CA GLU A 114 10.92 5.65 1.24
C GLU A 114 11.24 6.74 0.22
N MET A 115 10.73 7.94 0.44
CA MET A 115 10.99 9.09 -0.42
C MET A 115 12.48 9.46 -0.46
N GLN A 116 13.19 9.42 0.68
CA GLN A 116 14.64 9.62 0.71
C GLN A 116 15.40 8.59 -0.15
N LYS A 117 14.99 7.31 -0.11
CA LYS A 117 15.58 6.29 -0.99
C LYS A 117 15.38 6.64 -2.47
N VAL A 118 14.19 7.13 -2.83
CA VAL A 118 13.90 7.57 -4.20
C VAL A 118 14.81 8.74 -4.61
N VAL A 119 14.92 9.78 -3.78
CA VAL A 119 15.79 10.94 -4.08
C VAL A 119 17.25 10.53 -4.22
N ASN A 120 17.73 9.66 -3.33
CA ASN A 120 19.13 9.23 -3.31
C ASN A 120 19.49 8.27 -4.46
N ALA A 121 18.54 7.46 -4.92
CA ALA A 121 18.73 6.58 -6.09
C ALA A 121 18.52 7.30 -7.43
N SER A 122 17.84 8.45 -7.42
CA SER A 122 17.55 9.25 -8.62
C SER A 122 18.78 9.97 -9.16
N ASN A 123 18.79 10.19 -10.48
CA ASN A 123 19.77 11.06 -11.13
C ASN A 123 19.67 12.50 -10.57
N GLU A 124 20.75 13.27 -10.62
CA GLU A 124 20.80 14.67 -10.19
C GLU A 124 19.77 15.54 -10.94
N HIS A 125 19.55 15.27 -12.23
CA HIS A 125 18.68 16.06 -13.08
C HIS A 125 17.27 15.49 -13.25
N VAL A 126 16.97 14.29 -12.75
CA VAL A 126 15.67 13.64 -12.95
C VAL A 126 15.22 12.91 -11.69
N ILE A 127 14.01 13.23 -11.23
CA ILE A 127 13.34 12.49 -10.15
C ILE A 127 12.02 11.97 -10.71
N SER A 128 11.83 10.66 -10.70
CA SER A 128 10.62 10.00 -11.21
C SER A 128 9.98 9.14 -10.13
N ILE A 129 8.67 9.31 -9.92
CA ILE A 129 7.94 8.66 -8.84
C ILE A 129 6.59 8.17 -9.34
N GLY A 130 6.26 6.90 -9.06
CA GLY A 130 4.93 6.35 -9.28
C GLY A 130 3.99 6.70 -8.13
N ALA A 131 2.73 6.95 -8.45
CA ALA A 131 1.67 7.28 -7.51
C ALA A 131 0.66 6.12 -7.37
N GLY A 132 0.00 6.08 -6.21
CA GLY A 132 -1.12 5.18 -5.95
C GLY A 132 -2.44 5.72 -6.49
N PHE A 133 -3.46 4.86 -6.51
CA PHE A 133 -4.84 5.28 -6.76
C PHE A 133 -5.31 6.25 -5.67
N SER A 134 -6.06 7.28 -6.05
CA SER A 134 -6.60 8.27 -5.13
C SER A 134 -8.12 8.18 -5.06
N THR A 135 -8.65 7.73 -3.93
CA THR A 135 -10.11 7.71 -3.66
C THR A 135 -10.72 9.09 -3.52
N GLU A 136 -9.92 10.12 -3.29
CA GLU A 136 -10.34 11.52 -3.19
C GLU A 136 -10.52 12.18 -4.57
N ALA A 137 -9.97 11.58 -5.63
CA ALA A 137 -10.12 12.11 -6.99
C ALA A 137 -11.45 11.62 -7.60
N ASP A 138 -12.11 12.48 -8.36
CA ASP A 138 -13.34 12.15 -9.09
C ASP A 138 -13.07 11.55 -10.48
N SER A 139 -11.82 11.55 -10.90
CA SER A 139 -11.37 11.06 -12.20
C SER A 139 -9.88 10.72 -12.19
N HIS A 140 -9.43 9.94 -13.17
CA HIS A 140 -8.01 9.64 -13.36
C HIS A 140 -7.62 9.73 -14.83
N LEU A 141 -6.37 10.12 -15.09
CA LEU A 141 -5.76 9.98 -16.40
C LEU A 141 -5.59 8.51 -16.76
N VAL A 142 -5.80 8.19 -18.03
CA VAL A 142 -5.72 6.83 -18.57
C VAL A 142 -4.87 6.84 -19.83
N CYS A 143 -3.83 6.01 -19.85
CA CYS A 143 -2.98 5.80 -21.01
C CYS A 143 -3.59 4.73 -21.92
N ILE A 144 -3.99 5.10 -23.14
CA ILE A 144 -4.57 4.18 -24.11
C ILE A 144 -3.57 3.95 -25.24
N GLN A 145 -3.35 2.68 -25.58
CA GLN A 145 -2.62 2.31 -26.77
C GLN A 145 -3.59 2.10 -27.94
N ASN A 146 -3.35 2.77 -29.07
CA ASN A 146 -4.13 2.58 -30.29
C ASN A 146 -3.65 1.33 -31.07
N GLU A 147 -4.29 1.04 -32.21
CA GLU A 147 -3.94 -0.15 -33.03
C GLU A 147 -2.54 -0.05 -33.67
N GLU A 148 -2.06 1.17 -33.91
CA GLU A 148 -0.73 1.45 -34.46
C GLU A 148 0.39 1.35 -33.39
N GLY A 149 0.03 1.13 -32.12
CA GLY A 149 0.96 1.05 -31.02
C GLY A 149 1.34 2.40 -30.37
N ASN A 150 0.72 3.50 -30.81
CA ASN A 150 0.88 4.84 -30.24
C ASN A 150 0.07 5.00 -28.95
N TYR A 151 0.57 5.82 -28.03
CA TYR A 151 -0.05 6.08 -26.73
C TYR A 151 -0.72 7.44 -26.70
N GLN A 152 -1.94 7.49 -26.15
CA GLN A 152 -2.73 8.71 -25.99
C GLN A 152 -3.28 8.84 -24.57
N THR A 153 -3.43 10.08 -24.13
CA THR A 153 -4.05 10.42 -22.85
C THR A 153 -5.57 10.50 -23.02
N GLN A 154 -6.28 9.82 -22.14
CA GLN A 154 -7.70 10.07 -21.86
C GLN A 154 -7.91 10.27 -20.37
N ALA A 155 -9.14 10.55 -19.96
CA ALA A 155 -9.52 10.58 -18.56
C ALA A 155 -10.79 9.75 -18.36
N ASN A 156 -10.82 8.95 -17.29
CA ASN A 156 -11.99 8.21 -16.87
C ASN A 156 -12.54 8.85 -15.59
N SER A 157 -13.83 9.16 -15.57
CA SER A 157 -14.49 9.88 -14.47
C SER A 157 -15.46 8.97 -13.74
N MET A 158 -15.63 9.22 -12.44
CA MET A 158 -16.63 8.57 -11.62
C MET A 158 -18.04 8.91 -12.15
N PRO A 159 -18.95 7.92 -12.29
CA PRO A 159 -20.31 8.19 -12.77
C PRO A 159 -21.03 9.25 -11.93
N GLY A 160 -21.67 10.21 -12.60
CA GLY A 160 -22.44 11.28 -11.96
C GLY A 160 -21.61 12.39 -11.28
N LYS A 161 -20.29 12.38 -11.40
CA LYS A 161 -19.41 13.45 -10.89
C LYS A 161 -18.92 14.35 -12.02
N THR A 162 -18.94 15.66 -11.76
CA THR A 162 -18.21 16.64 -12.59
C THR A 162 -16.73 16.58 -12.24
N ARG A 163 -15.88 16.65 -13.27
CA ARG A 163 -14.43 16.60 -13.10
C ARG A 163 -13.90 17.83 -12.37
N THR A 164 -13.37 17.65 -11.16
CA THR A 164 -12.75 18.72 -10.36
C THR A 164 -11.32 18.38 -9.95
N VAL A 165 -11.08 17.13 -9.56
CA VAL A 165 -9.78 16.59 -9.17
C VAL A 165 -9.48 15.36 -10.03
N THR A 166 -8.47 15.46 -10.88
CA THR A 166 -8.00 14.36 -11.72
C THR A 166 -6.72 13.76 -11.16
N GLY A 167 -6.74 12.46 -10.86
CA GLY A 167 -5.57 11.71 -10.44
C GLY A 167 -4.62 11.37 -11.58
N ALA A 168 -3.31 11.40 -11.30
CA ALA A 168 -2.27 10.93 -12.22
C ALA A 168 -1.50 9.74 -11.63
N SER A 169 -0.91 8.92 -12.50
CA SER A 169 -0.28 7.64 -12.12
C SER A 169 1.21 7.78 -11.78
N PHE A 170 1.88 8.83 -12.27
CA PHE A 170 3.28 9.11 -11.96
C PHE A 170 3.61 10.60 -12.13
N VAL A 171 4.73 11.04 -11.56
CA VAL A 171 5.33 12.35 -11.80
C VAL A 171 6.80 12.22 -12.16
N VAL A 172 7.26 13.05 -13.11
CA VAL A 172 8.68 13.19 -13.45
C VAL A 172 9.07 14.66 -13.33
N PHE A 173 10.01 14.95 -12.44
CA PHE A 173 10.68 16.24 -12.38
C PHE A 173 11.93 16.17 -13.25
N ASN A 174 12.07 17.10 -14.19
CA ASN A 174 13.18 17.16 -15.14
C ASN A 174 13.91 18.51 -15.02
N GLY A 175 15.13 18.49 -14.51
CA GLY A 175 16.00 19.65 -14.27
C GLY A 175 16.67 20.23 -15.51
N ALA A 176 16.24 19.87 -16.72
CA ALA A 176 16.87 20.28 -17.98
C ALA A 176 16.22 21.50 -18.65
N LEU A 177 15.44 22.32 -17.92
CA LEU A 177 14.86 23.53 -18.50
C LEU A 177 15.95 24.58 -18.75
N LYS A 178 16.15 24.94 -20.02
CA LYS A 178 17.13 25.95 -20.42
C LYS A 178 16.65 27.35 -20.06
N ALA A 179 17.55 28.20 -19.55
CA ALA A 179 17.27 29.61 -19.25
C ALA A 179 16.76 30.39 -20.48
N SER A 180 17.19 30.01 -21.68
CA SER A 180 16.73 30.59 -22.95
C SER A 180 15.31 30.21 -23.36
N SER A 181 14.63 29.33 -22.61
CA SER A 181 13.27 28.89 -22.94
C SER A 181 12.22 29.97 -22.70
N GLY A 182 12.49 30.97 -21.84
CA GLY A 182 11.54 32.01 -21.46
C GLY A 182 10.49 31.56 -20.42
N PHE A 183 10.62 30.34 -19.87
CA PHE A 183 9.73 29.78 -18.85
C PHE A 183 10.42 29.69 -17.49
N ILE A 184 9.66 29.90 -16.43
CA ILE A 184 10.08 29.63 -15.04
C ILE A 184 10.12 28.11 -14.84
N ALA A 185 9.03 27.45 -15.18
CA ALA A 185 8.85 26.00 -15.18
C ALA A 185 7.75 25.63 -16.18
N LYS A 186 7.73 24.37 -16.63
CA LYS A 186 6.66 23.84 -17.48
C LYS A 186 6.05 22.61 -16.84
N SER A 187 4.73 22.61 -16.70
CA SER A 187 3.94 21.45 -16.34
C SER A 187 3.26 20.90 -17.61
N SER A 188 3.25 19.59 -17.80
CA SER A 188 2.60 18.95 -18.94
C SER A 188 2.15 17.53 -18.61
N ILE A 189 1.06 17.09 -19.23
CA ILE A 189 0.58 15.71 -19.11
C ILE A 189 1.30 14.85 -20.14
N VAL A 190 1.85 13.71 -19.70
CA VAL A 190 2.49 12.71 -20.56
C VAL A 190 1.85 11.37 -20.28
N GLU A 191 1.09 10.84 -21.24
CA GLU A 191 0.31 9.61 -21.08
C GLU A 191 -0.67 9.68 -19.90
N ASP A 192 -0.40 9.00 -18.78
CA ASP A 192 -1.21 9.05 -17.56
C ASP A 192 -0.46 9.66 -16.37
N GLY A 193 0.62 10.41 -16.63
CA GLY A 193 1.43 11.07 -15.61
C GLY A 193 1.68 12.55 -15.87
N LEU A 194 2.36 13.17 -14.92
CA LEU A 194 2.72 14.59 -14.90
C LEU A 194 4.23 14.77 -15.15
N MET A 195 4.61 15.58 -16.12
CA MET A 195 5.99 15.98 -16.38
C MET A 195 6.18 17.45 -15.99
N VAL A 196 7.11 17.70 -15.07
CA VAL A 196 7.42 19.03 -14.54
C VAL A 196 8.87 19.37 -14.90
N GLN A 197 9.05 20.23 -15.89
CA GLN A 197 10.36 20.70 -16.32
C GLN A 197 10.74 21.96 -15.56
N ILE A 198 11.87 21.91 -14.87
CA ILE A 198 12.38 22.98 -14.00
C ILE A 198 13.84 23.29 -14.30
N PRO A 199 14.32 24.51 -13.96
CA PRO A 199 15.73 24.83 -14.03
C PRO A 199 16.56 23.96 -13.06
N PRO A 200 17.86 23.78 -13.30
CA PRO A 200 18.75 23.04 -12.40
C PRO A 200 18.72 23.55 -10.95
N GLU A 201 18.71 24.87 -10.75
CA GLU A 201 18.67 25.49 -9.41
C GLU A 201 17.38 25.15 -8.64
N THR A 202 16.24 25.11 -9.34
CA THR A 202 14.96 24.71 -8.75
C THR A 202 14.94 23.21 -8.45
N MET A 203 15.60 22.38 -9.26
CA MET A 203 15.76 20.95 -8.98
C MET A 203 16.58 20.73 -7.70
N GLU A 204 17.68 21.46 -7.52
CA GLU A 204 18.47 21.40 -6.28
C GLU A 204 17.65 21.81 -5.06
N SER A 205 16.89 22.90 -5.16
CA SER A 205 15.99 23.37 -4.11
C SER A 205 14.90 22.35 -3.77
N LEU A 206 14.30 21.70 -4.78
CA LEU A 206 13.32 20.64 -4.60
C LEU A 206 13.94 19.43 -3.86
N ARG A 207 15.17 19.04 -4.21
CA ARG A 207 15.88 17.93 -3.55
C ARG A 207 16.15 18.24 -2.08
N SER A 208 16.55 19.47 -1.76
CA SER A 208 16.75 19.92 -0.38
C SER A 208 15.44 19.87 0.40
N ALA A 209 14.34 20.40 -0.15
CA ALA A 209 13.03 20.37 0.50
C ALA A 209 12.55 18.92 0.78
N LEU A 210 12.74 18.01 -0.17
CA LEU A 210 12.40 16.60 0.01
C LEU A 210 13.26 15.91 1.10
N ARG A 211 14.53 16.31 1.26
CA ARG A 211 15.43 15.80 2.31
C ARG A 211 15.10 16.36 3.69
N GLU A 212 14.60 17.58 3.75
CA GLU A 212 14.23 18.27 5.00
C GLU A 212 12.77 18.01 5.41
N GLN A 213 12.03 17.22 4.63
CA GLN A 213 10.60 16.98 4.83
C GLN A 213 9.75 18.27 4.81
N THR A 214 10.10 19.22 3.95
CA THR A 214 9.40 20.50 3.80
C THR A 214 8.60 20.56 2.51
N ASP A 215 7.52 21.34 2.54
CA ASP A 215 6.69 21.59 1.37
C ASP A 215 7.43 22.48 0.36
N PHE A 216 7.16 22.27 -0.94
CA PHE A 216 7.83 22.98 -2.02
C PHE A 216 6.85 23.41 -3.11
N GLN A 217 6.98 24.65 -3.59
CA GLN A 217 6.11 25.21 -4.62
C GLN A 217 6.91 25.55 -5.88
N ILE A 218 6.37 25.17 -7.03
CA ILE A 218 6.95 25.38 -8.35
C ILE A 218 5.93 26.17 -9.20
N PRO A 219 6.11 27.49 -9.32
CA PRO A 219 5.28 28.28 -10.23
C PRO A 219 5.67 27.96 -11.68
N CYS A 220 4.68 27.49 -12.46
CA CYS A 220 4.84 27.18 -13.88
C CYS A 220 4.27 28.31 -14.74
N GLY A 221 4.86 28.50 -15.92
CA GLY A 221 4.48 29.56 -16.86
C GLY A 221 5.67 30.39 -17.33
N ARG A 222 5.36 31.41 -18.12
CA ARG A 222 6.36 32.30 -18.73
C ARG A 222 6.89 33.35 -17.76
N ASN A 223 8.15 33.76 -17.95
CA ASN A 223 8.79 34.81 -17.16
C ASN A 223 8.15 36.20 -17.36
N ASP A 224 7.47 36.42 -18.48
CA ASP A 224 6.90 37.71 -18.90
C ASP A 224 5.55 38.05 -18.24
N GLY A 225 5.01 37.16 -17.40
CA GLY A 225 3.79 37.41 -16.60
C GLY A 225 2.47 37.41 -17.40
N GLY A 226 2.48 37.02 -18.68
CA GLY A 226 1.32 37.11 -19.58
C GLY A 226 0.34 35.93 -19.55
N GLU A 227 0.70 34.79 -18.95
CA GLU A 227 -0.15 33.58 -18.90
C GLU A 227 -0.60 33.22 -17.48
N VAL A 228 -1.74 32.52 -17.41
CA VAL A 228 -2.26 31.88 -16.19
C VAL A 228 -1.16 30.98 -15.63
N ARG A 229 -0.64 31.32 -14.44
CA ARG A 229 0.36 30.53 -13.75
C ARG A 229 -0.29 29.26 -13.23
N GLU A 230 0.06 28.11 -13.81
CA GLU A 230 -0.19 26.84 -13.17
C GLU A 230 0.81 26.66 -12.03
N ASN A 231 0.36 26.20 -10.86
CA ASN A 231 1.26 25.92 -9.75
C ASN A 231 1.37 24.42 -9.53
N VAL A 232 2.59 23.93 -9.30
CA VAL A 232 2.83 22.58 -8.83
C VAL A 232 3.30 22.65 -7.38
N THR A 233 2.61 21.97 -6.47
CA THR A 233 2.98 21.93 -5.04
C THR A 233 3.28 20.51 -4.62
N VAL A 234 4.49 20.30 -4.12
CA VAL A 234 4.90 19.08 -3.43
C VAL A 234 4.66 19.32 -1.95
N ARG A 235 3.78 18.53 -1.31
CA ARG A 235 3.43 18.72 0.09
C ARG A 235 3.43 17.42 0.90
N TRP A 236 3.83 17.54 2.15
CA TRP A 236 3.83 16.46 3.12
C TRP A 236 2.52 16.44 3.90
N VAL A 237 1.72 15.40 3.66
CA VAL A 237 0.38 15.29 4.23
C VAL A 237 0.30 14.21 5.30
N ASP A 238 -0.55 14.44 6.29
CA ASP A 238 -0.98 13.37 7.19
C ASP A 238 -1.91 12.44 6.42
N TRP A 239 -1.55 11.15 6.35
CA TRP A 239 -2.33 10.16 5.64
C TRP A 239 -2.26 8.81 6.35
N SER A 240 -3.43 8.23 6.59
CA SER A 240 -3.57 6.89 7.12
C SER A 240 -3.85 5.90 5.99
N SER A 241 -3.07 4.82 5.95
CA SER A 241 -3.29 3.77 4.96
C SER A 241 -4.66 3.13 5.11
N PRO A 242 -5.42 2.87 4.02
CA PRO A 242 -6.67 2.12 4.07
C PRO A 242 -6.45 0.61 4.28
N VAL A 243 -5.20 0.18 4.52
CA VAL A 243 -4.87 -1.21 4.85
C VAL A 243 -5.69 -1.68 6.05
N ASN A 244 -6.17 -2.92 6.00
CA ASN A 244 -6.96 -3.54 7.06
C ASN A 244 -8.25 -2.76 7.43
N THR A 245 -8.78 -1.90 6.54
CA THR A 245 -10.07 -1.23 6.77
C THR A 245 -11.16 -2.25 7.06
N GLY A 246 -11.90 -2.02 8.15
CA GLY A 246 -12.97 -2.91 8.59
C GLY A 246 -12.52 -4.14 9.38
N LYS A 247 -11.20 -4.38 9.56
CA LYS A 247 -10.72 -5.37 10.53
C LYS A 247 -10.87 -4.83 11.95
N THR A 248 -11.26 -5.70 12.85
CA THR A 248 -11.32 -5.46 14.29
C THR A 248 -10.52 -6.54 15.01
N SER A 249 -10.07 -6.22 16.21
CA SER A 249 -9.38 -7.17 17.08
C SER A 249 -10.31 -8.29 17.52
N GLY A 250 -9.78 -9.51 17.52
CA GLY A 250 -10.46 -10.66 18.11
C GLY A 250 -10.48 -10.65 19.64
N VAL A 251 -9.67 -9.80 20.28
CA VAL A 251 -9.63 -9.66 21.75
C VAL A 251 -10.77 -8.79 22.26
N ASP A 252 -10.94 -7.60 21.69
CA ASP A 252 -11.79 -6.53 22.25
C ASP A 252 -12.54 -5.69 21.18
N GLU A 253 -12.57 -6.15 19.93
CA GLU A 253 -13.19 -5.46 18.79
C GLU A 253 -12.60 -4.08 18.45
N ARG A 254 -11.44 -3.71 19.01
CA ARG A 254 -10.78 -2.45 18.62
C ARG A 254 -10.50 -2.41 17.12
N PRO A 255 -10.73 -1.27 16.45
CA PRO A 255 -10.42 -1.14 15.02
C PRO A 255 -8.93 -1.36 14.74
N LEU A 256 -8.63 -2.21 13.77
CA LEU A 256 -7.28 -2.45 13.24
C LEU A 256 -7.07 -1.79 11.86
N GLY A 257 -7.99 -0.90 11.45
CA GLY A 257 -7.86 -0.11 10.23
C GLY A 257 -6.63 0.81 10.29
N GLY A 258 -5.81 0.78 9.25
CA GLY A 258 -4.54 1.50 9.16
C GLY A 258 -3.38 0.87 9.95
N VAL A 259 -3.64 -0.16 10.75
CA VAL A 259 -2.59 -0.89 11.49
C VAL A 259 -1.86 -1.81 10.51
N ARG A 260 -0.53 -1.70 10.47
CA ARG A 260 0.31 -2.52 9.61
C ARG A 260 0.42 -3.93 10.18
N SER A 261 0.46 -4.92 9.30
CA SER A 261 0.58 -6.33 9.67
C SER A 261 1.67 -7.04 8.88
N VAL A 262 2.24 -8.09 9.47
CA VAL A 262 3.24 -8.96 8.85
C VAL A 262 2.73 -10.39 8.85
N ARG A 263 2.83 -11.06 7.69
CA ARG A 263 2.47 -12.48 7.58
C ARG A 263 3.54 -13.35 8.23
N MET A 264 3.08 -14.36 8.95
CA MET A 264 3.94 -15.32 9.63
C MET A 264 4.22 -16.53 8.73
N GLN A 265 5.48 -16.94 8.71
CA GLN A 265 5.89 -18.26 8.23
C GLN A 265 6.24 -19.10 9.44
N GLN A 266 5.50 -20.18 9.64
CA GLN A 266 5.76 -21.17 10.69
C GLN A 266 6.16 -22.48 10.02
N ASP A 267 7.37 -22.94 10.32
CA ASP A 267 7.88 -24.22 9.81
C ASP A 267 7.37 -25.41 10.65
N THR A 268 7.07 -25.16 11.93
CA THR A 268 6.53 -26.17 12.85
C THR A 268 5.02 -26.28 12.69
N GLU A 269 4.54 -27.50 12.44
CA GLU A 269 3.12 -27.81 12.44
C GLU A 269 2.68 -28.31 13.81
N PHE A 270 1.56 -27.77 14.29
CA PHE A 270 0.93 -28.14 15.54
C PHE A 270 -0.41 -28.79 15.23
N GLU A 271 -0.51 -30.09 15.47
CA GLU A 271 -1.68 -30.89 15.16
C GLU A 271 -2.20 -31.63 16.38
N SER A 272 -3.53 -31.68 16.51
CA SER A 272 -4.23 -32.56 17.45
C SER A 272 -5.62 -32.88 16.90
N ASP A 273 -6.03 -34.14 16.96
CA ASP A 273 -7.36 -34.62 16.54
C ASP A 273 -7.76 -34.20 15.10
N GLY A 274 -6.83 -34.29 14.15
CA GLY A 274 -7.05 -33.91 12.74
C GLY A 274 -7.30 -32.42 12.54
N ARG A 275 -6.82 -31.58 13.47
CA ARG A 275 -6.90 -30.13 13.41
C ARG A 275 -5.52 -29.54 13.63
N THR A 276 -5.23 -28.48 12.91
CA THR A 276 -3.98 -27.73 13.01
C THR A 276 -4.24 -26.31 13.49
N ILE A 277 -3.32 -25.76 14.27
CA ILE A 277 -3.31 -24.34 14.62
C ILE A 277 -2.09 -23.65 14.00
N ARG A 278 -2.31 -22.50 13.38
CA ARG A 278 -1.25 -21.70 12.77
C ARG A 278 -1.44 -20.22 13.04
N CYS A 279 -0.37 -19.55 13.46
CA CYS A 279 -0.26 -18.10 13.45
C CYS A 279 -0.04 -17.63 12.02
N THR A 280 -0.95 -16.80 11.50
CA THR A 280 -0.94 -16.38 10.09
C THR A 280 -0.44 -14.96 9.89
N GLU A 281 -0.68 -14.09 10.87
CA GLU A 281 -0.46 -12.66 10.76
C GLU A 281 -0.24 -12.04 12.14
N VAL A 282 0.60 -11.00 12.22
CA VAL A 282 0.80 -10.18 13.43
C VAL A 282 0.61 -8.71 13.08
N PHE A 283 -0.22 -8.01 13.84
CA PHE A 283 -0.48 -6.58 13.73
C PHE A 283 0.41 -5.80 14.69
N TYR A 284 0.96 -4.68 14.22
CA TYR A 284 1.86 -3.83 15.00
C TYR A 284 1.28 -2.43 15.13
N GLN A 285 0.83 -2.11 16.35
CA GLN A 285 0.39 -0.78 16.70
C GLN A 285 1.46 -0.10 17.57
N LEU A 286 2.29 0.72 16.94
CA LEU A 286 3.30 1.50 17.63
C LEU A 286 2.63 2.61 18.45
N LYS A 287 2.98 2.73 19.73
CA LYS A 287 2.49 3.81 20.60
C LYS A 287 3.25 5.12 20.36
N THR A 288 4.41 5.05 19.73
CA THR A 288 5.25 6.20 19.38
C THR A 288 5.27 6.41 17.86
N PRO A 289 4.85 7.57 17.35
CA PRO A 289 4.72 7.83 15.92
C PRO A 289 6.07 7.94 15.16
N ASP A 290 7.16 8.23 15.86
CA ASP A 290 8.47 8.50 15.25
C ASP A 290 9.30 7.24 14.91
N CYS A 291 8.82 6.05 15.31
CA CYS A 291 9.55 4.81 15.09
C CYS A 291 9.12 4.13 13.80
N SER A 292 10.08 3.74 12.95
CA SER A 292 9.77 2.98 11.74
C SER A 292 9.41 1.54 12.07
N LEU A 293 8.33 1.01 11.49
CA LEU A 293 7.99 -0.41 11.68
C LEU A 293 9.16 -1.33 11.25
N SER A 294 9.90 -0.96 10.20
CA SER A 294 11.03 -1.74 9.72
C SER A 294 12.13 -1.92 10.77
N SER A 295 12.43 -0.88 11.56
CA SER A 295 13.44 -0.98 12.64
C SER A 295 12.94 -1.84 13.80
N VAL A 296 11.65 -1.79 14.11
CA VAL A 296 11.05 -2.62 15.17
C VAL A 296 11.05 -4.09 14.76
N LEU A 297 10.62 -4.41 13.54
CA LEU A 297 10.55 -5.78 13.02
C LEU A 297 11.88 -6.52 13.08
N SER A 298 13.00 -5.85 12.76
CA SER A 298 14.33 -6.47 12.88
C SER A 298 14.66 -6.86 14.31
N SER A 299 14.27 -6.05 15.29
CA SER A 299 14.56 -6.29 16.72
C SER A 299 13.62 -7.31 17.37
N CYS A 300 12.37 -7.44 16.91
CA CYS A 300 11.36 -8.27 17.55
C CYS A 300 11.11 -9.63 16.88
N SER A 301 11.82 -9.95 15.79
CA SER A 301 11.54 -11.14 14.96
C SER A 301 11.67 -12.48 15.72
N VAL A 302 12.66 -12.61 16.61
CA VAL A 302 12.84 -13.82 17.43
C VAL A 302 11.74 -13.94 18.47
N PHE A 303 11.46 -12.85 19.20
CA PHE A 303 10.40 -12.78 20.20
C PHE A 303 9.03 -13.12 19.60
N GLN A 304 8.72 -12.55 18.44
CA GLN A 304 7.49 -12.84 17.69
C GLN A 304 7.36 -14.33 17.36
N LYS A 305 8.44 -14.97 16.90
CA LYS A 305 8.42 -16.40 16.57
C LYS A 305 8.24 -17.26 17.81
N GLU A 306 9.01 -17.02 18.87
CA GLU A 306 8.89 -17.73 20.14
C GLU A 306 7.47 -17.62 20.70
N MET A 307 6.86 -16.44 20.63
CA MET A 307 5.50 -16.23 21.12
C MET A 307 4.44 -16.96 20.32
N ALA A 308 4.56 -16.94 18.99
CA ALA A 308 3.67 -17.70 18.13
C ALA A 308 3.79 -19.22 18.38
N LEU A 309 5.00 -19.75 18.57
CA LEU A 309 5.24 -21.17 18.85
C LEU A 309 4.69 -21.57 20.23
N ALA A 310 4.94 -20.77 21.27
CA ALA A 310 4.47 -21.02 22.62
C ALA A 310 2.94 -21.07 22.68
N ALA A 311 2.26 -20.10 22.05
CA ALA A 311 0.80 -20.07 21.99
C ALA A 311 0.21 -21.26 21.21
N CYS A 312 0.82 -21.64 20.08
CA CYS A 312 0.39 -22.84 19.34
C CYS A 312 0.54 -24.09 20.21
N SER A 313 1.68 -24.25 20.88
CA SER A 313 1.94 -25.40 21.76
C SER A 313 0.91 -25.53 22.88
N ALA A 314 0.56 -24.42 23.56
CA ALA A 314 -0.44 -24.44 24.64
C ALA A 314 -1.84 -24.82 24.17
N LEU A 315 -2.24 -24.35 22.97
CA LEU A 315 -3.60 -24.54 22.48
C LEU A 315 -3.79 -25.85 21.71
N THR A 316 -2.69 -26.51 21.32
CA THR A 316 -2.72 -27.78 20.56
C THR A 316 -3.56 -28.87 21.23
N PRO A 317 -3.47 -29.13 22.54
CA PRO A 317 -4.31 -30.15 23.19
C PRO A 317 -5.80 -29.81 23.25
N HIS A 318 -6.21 -28.62 22.78
CA HIS A 318 -7.56 -28.08 22.94
C HIS A 318 -8.26 -27.74 21.62
N LEU A 319 -7.62 -28.01 20.47
CA LEU A 319 -8.17 -27.71 19.15
C LEU A 319 -9.52 -28.39 18.92
N ALA A 320 -9.69 -29.63 19.42
CA ALA A 320 -10.95 -30.36 19.39
C ALA A 320 -12.11 -29.59 20.05
N VAL A 321 -11.85 -29.03 21.25
CA VAL A 321 -12.88 -28.36 22.06
C VAL A 321 -13.15 -26.95 21.54
N LEU A 322 -12.10 -26.20 21.21
CA LEU A 322 -12.21 -24.82 20.71
C LEU A 322 -13.07 -24.75 19.46
N THR A 323 -12.77 -25.60 18.47
CA THR A 323 -13.52 -25.64 17.22
C THR A 323 -14.94 -26.17 17.41
N SER A 324 -15.19 -27.12 18.33
CA SER A 324 -16.56 -27.55 18.66
C SER A 324 -17.40 -26.45 19.32
N SER A 325 -16.74 -25.46 19.93
CA SER A 325 -17.36 -24.28 20.53
C SER A 325 -17.50 -23.11 19.54
N GLY A 326 -17.21 -23.34 18.26
CA GLY A 326 -17.26 -22.31 17.21
C GLY A 326 -16.04 -21.37 17.18
N ILE A 327 -15.00 -21.64 17.97
CA ILE A 327 -13.77 -20.85 18.00
C ILE A 327 -12.79 -21.44 16.99
N ASN A 328 -12.64 -20.78 15.84
CA ASN A 328 -11.70 -21.15 14.77
C ASN A 328 -10.64 -20.06 14.50
N SER A 329 -10.78 -18.89 15.12
CA SER A 329 -9.83 -17.79 15.06
C SER A 329 -9.56 -17.29 16.48
N ILE A 330 -8.30 -17.11 16.84
CA ILE A 330 -7.87 -16.67 18.15
C ILE A 330 -6.92 -15.49 17.96
N SER A 331 -7.14 -14.41 18.71
CA SER A 331 -6.24 -13.29 18.81
C SER A 331 -5.48 -13.34 20.12
N LEU A 332 -4.17 -13.09 20.07
CA LEU A 332 -3.32 -12.88 21.25
C LEU A 332 -2.68 -11.50 21.10
N ARG A 333 -3.01 -10.55 21.98
CA ARG A 333 -2.38 -9.24 22.01
C ARG A 333 -1.35 -9.18 23.13
N ILE A 334 -0.13 -8.77 22.80
CA ILE A 334 0.94 -8.48 23.75
C ILE A 334 1.16 -6.97 23.73
N SER A 335 0.98 -6.32 24.87
CA SER A 335 1.20 -4.89 25.02
C SER A 335 2.52 -4.66 25.75
N THR A 336 3.45 -3.96 25.12
CA THR A 336 4.72 -3.55 25.74
C THR A 336 4.67 -2.05 26.09
N GLN A 337 5.16 -1.73 27.28
CA GLN A 337 5.45 -0.38 27.78
C GLN A 337 6.75 -0.45 28.59
N ALA A 338 7.39 0.70 28.89
CA ALA A 338 8.74 0.76 29.46
C ALA A 338 9.00 -0.23 30.61
N ASP A 339 8.08 -0.35 31.56
CA ASP A 339 8.22 -1.20 32.75
C ASP A 339 7.16 -2.32 32.83
N MET A 340 6.37 -2.53 31.77
CA MET A 340 5.23 -3.44 31.82
C MET A 340 5.04 -4.20 30.51
N VAL A 341 4.87 -5.51 30.65
CA VAL A 341 4.42 -6.39 29.57
C VAL A 341 3.18 -7.10 30.04
N GLU A 342 2.11 -6.96 29.29
CA GLU A 342 0.84 -7.65 29.53
C GLU A 342 0.42 -8.40 28.26
N TYR A 343 -0.39 -9.44 28.43
CA TYR A 343 -0.99 -10.10 27.28
C TYR A 343 -2.48 -10.39 27.54
N GLN A 344 -3.24 -10.44 26.45
CA GLN A 344 -4.65 -10.77 26.44
C GLN A 344 -4.92 -11.73 25.27
N ALA A 345 -5.80 -12.71 25.48
CA ALA A 345 -6.23 -13.61 24.42
C ALA A 345 -7.75 -13.64 24.29
N GLY A 346 -8.25 -13.66 23.06
CA GLY A 346 -9.69 -13.65 22.79
C GLY A 346 -10.06 -14.20 21.41
N SER A 347 -11.35 -14.31 21.17
CA SER A 347 -11.94 -14.68 19.89
C SER A 347 -13.24 -13.91 19.69
N GLY A 348 -13.39 -13.25 18.53
CA GLY A 348 -14.63 -12.53 18.19
C GLY A 348 -15.04 -11.48 19.22
N GLY A 349 -14.08 -10.73 19.79
CA GLY A 349 -14.35 -9.66 20.76
C GLY A 349 -14.58 -10.13 22.19
N ARG A 350 -14.37 -11.42 22.46
CA ARG A 350 -14.55 -12.02 23.79
C ARG A 350 -13.25 -12.66 24.24
N LEU A 351 -12.88 -12.44 25.50
CA LEU A 351 -11.72 -13.10 26.11
C LEU A 351 -11.90 -14.62 26.12
N LEU A 352 -10.79 -15.33 25.97
CA LEU A 352 -10.79 -16.79 26.08
C LEU A 352 -11.18 -17.22 27.50
N PRO A 353 -11.87 -18.37 27.66
CA PRO A 353 -12.13 -18.96 28.96
C PRO A 353 -10.87 -19.13 29.81
N GLN A 354 -10.98 -18.86 31.12
CA GLN A 354 -9.84 -18.86 32.06
C GLN A 354 -8.98 -20.13 32.01
N ARG A 355 -9.58 -21.30 31.76
CA ARG A 355 -8.84 -22.56 31.60
C ARG A 355 -7.74 -22.46 30.53
N TYR A 356 -7.99 -21.79 29.41
CA TYR A 356 -7.01 -21.65 28.33
C TYR A 356 -6.00 -20.54 28.64
N MET A 357 -6.41 -19.51 29.39
CA MET A 357 -5.49 -18.50 29.90
C MET A 357 -4.45 -19.11 30.83
N ASN A 358 -4.84 -20.03 31.72
CA ASN A 358 -3.90 -20.71 32.61
C ASN A 358 -2.88 -21.57 31.84
N GLU A 359 -3.30 -22.26 30.77
CA GLU A 359 -2.39 -23.00 29.90
C GLU A 359 -1.43 -22.07 29.16
N LEU A 360 -1.95 -20.93 28.65
CA LEU A 360 -1.12 -19.90 28.02
C LEU A 360 -0.13 -19.28 29.03
N ASP A 361 -0.53 -18.99 30.26
CA ASP A 361 0.36 -18.46 31.31
C ASP A 361 1.59 -19.35 31.51
N SER A 362 1.39 -20.67 31.52
CA SER A 362 2.46 -21.65 31.76
C SER A 362 3.58 -21.61 30.71
N VAL A 363 3.30 -21.13 29.50
CA VAL A 363 4.28 -21.07 28.39
C VAL A 363 4.61 -19.65 27.91
N LEU A 364 3.69 -18.69 28.01
CA LEU A 364 3.91 -17.34 27.52
C LEU A 364 4.72 -16.50 28.52
N ILE A 365 4.44 -16.62 29.83
CA ILE A 365 5.15 -15.87 30.87
C ILE A 365 6.67 -16.17 30.84
N PRO A 366 7.13 -17.43 30.72
CA PRO A 366 8.55 -17.73 30.54
C PRO A 366 9.17 -17.05 29.32
N VAL A 367 8.47 -16.98 28.18
CA VAL A 367 8.99 -16.31 26.98
C VAL A 367 9.09 -14.79 27.19
N ILE A 368 8.12 -14.19 27.88
CA ILE A 368 8.10 -12.75 28.18
C ILE A 368 9.22 -12.37 29.16
N HIS A 369 9.48 -13.17 30.20
CA HIS A 369 10.41 -12.80 31.28
C HIS A 369 11.77 -13.50 31.24
N GLY A 370 11.92 -14.60 30.49
CA GLY A 370 13.10 -15.46 30.52
C GLY A 370 13.43 -16.15 29.19
N GLY A 371 12.80 -15.73 28.09
CA GLY A 371 13.09 -16.25 26.74
C GLY A 371 14.49 -15.87 26.25
N SER A 372 14.98 -16.59 25.24
CA SER A 372 16.22 -16.22 24.54
C SER A 372 16.09 -14.88 23.81
N ALA A 373 14.87 -14.49 23.45
CA ALA A 373 14.58 -13.22 22.81
C ALA A 373 14.25 -12.13 23.84
N SER A 374 14.86 -10.95 23.66
CA SER A 374 14.49 -9.78 24.46
C SER A 374 13.12 -9.24 24.04
N VAL A 375 12.30 -8.86 25.03
CA VAL A 375 11.06 -8.13 24.79
C VAL A 375 11.38 -6.83 24.05
N PRO A 376 10.58 -6.45 23.04
CA PRO A 376 10.79 -5.18 22.35
C PRO A 376 10.73 -3.99 23.31
N GLN A 377 11.81 -3.19 23.30
CA GLN A 377 11.91 -1.99 24.15
C GLN A 377 10.99 -0.86 23.68
N THR A 378 10.58 -0.90 22.41
CA THR A 378 9.60 0.05 21.86
C THR A 378 8.21 -0.26 22.39
N ALA A 379 7.53 0.76 22.92
CA ALA A 379 6.16 0.64 23.39
C ALA A 379 5.21 0.39 22.20
N MET A 380 4.54 -0.75 22.19
CA MET A 380 3.62 -1.14 21.12
C MET A 380 2.62 -2.19 21.58
N ASP A 381 1.60 -2.41 20.76
CA ASP A 381 0.73 -3.58 20.85
C ASP A 381 0.99 -4.49 19.65
N MET A 382 1.31 -5.75 19.93
CA MET A 382 1.50 -6.82 18.95
C MET A 382 0.31 -7.79 19.04
N GLU A 383 -0.53 -7.83 18.01
CA GLU A 383 -1.68 -8.73 17.98
C GLU A 383 -1.50 -9.85 16.97
N PHE A 384 -1.33 -11.07 17.47
CA PHE A 384 -1.14 -12.31 16.71
C PHE A 384 -2.49 -12.93 16.38
N ILE A 385 -2.67 -13.35 15.12
CA ILE A 385 -3.89 -14.00 14.65
C ILE A 385 -3.61 -15.47 14.33
N PHE A 386 -4.24 -16.35 15.09
CA PHE A 386 -4.18 -17.79 14.93
C PHE A 386 -5.47 -18.31 14.31
N TYR A 387 -5.34 -19.25 13.37
CA TYR A 387 -6.47 -19.98 12.81
C TYR A 387 -6.35 -21.46 13.13
N ILE A 388 -7.49 -22.07 13.45
CA ILE A 388 -7.63 -23.52 13.57
C ILE A 388 -8.25 -24.05 12.29
N THR A 389 -7.54 -24.93 11.60
CA THR A 389 -7.96 -25.55 10.35
C THR A 389 -8.04 -27.07 10.49
N HIS A 390 -8.81 -27.73 9.64
CA HIS A 390 -8.75 -29.18 9.52
C HIS A 390 -7.50 -29.58 8.74
N THR A 391 -6.87 -30.69 9.13
CA THR A 391 -5.86 -31.32 8.28
C THR A 391 -6.52 -31.82 6.99
N ILE A 392 -5.86 -31.55 5.87
CA ILE A 392 -6.33 -31.93 4.52
C ILE A 392 -5.84 -33.33 4.21
#